data_AF-A0A3A5QWW6-F1
#
_entry.id   AF-A0A3A5QWW6-F1
#
_cell.length_a   1.000
_cell.length_b   1.000
_cell.length_c   1.000
_cell.angle_alpha   90.00
_cell.angle_beta   90.00
_cell.angle_gamma   90.00
#
_symmetry.space_group_name_H-M   'P 1'
#
loop_
_entity.id
_entity.type
_entity.pdbx_description
1 polymer ?
#
loop_
_entity_poly.entity_id
_entity_poly.type
_entity_poly.pdbx_seq_one_letter_code
_entity_poly.pdbx_strand_id
1 'polypeptide(L)'
;MKKIALMTWHHAENYGTAYQAYALKTLIEQQGYKVDLIDYHRLNSAPMNVPDISAVISSKFISLCRNIFQKKRRVFEFRKETFGSFYTNKFAYTKECHYNQDFAELNNLYDGFVCGSDQIWGPNWYDGRFFLDFVINARKLISYAPSLGVSKIADREVARQMAYQISRFASLSIRERTGCEIVRNLIGRKDVYNVFDPVIMLDSEHWQKLEEPFVTEGKYALIFFLANNQKNIKISIEAANAKRLKPIVLHCTQTEDTSFANTDELTPEQMLFCIHNAEFVFTDSFHVAVLSIIFHRQLITFQKQLGGNGNTQYKRITDLFERLQITGGIYRGVDSFNQHIDYSKVDTILNKQRGESLAYLASALDRLPGYSENRMELCDISTPCKGIHTDLFNHYLLTVRCKKYREFMITCQFSLVPKCYRCKNLQYTILQNGRQPLFYSKLLEDLQIQDKHVFAKYYRPFYILHKLKKIAHL
;
A
#
# COMPACT_ATOMS: atom_id res chain seq x y z
N MET A 1 19.23 7.06 21.59
CA MET A 1 18.31 7.57 20.56
C MET A 1 17.12 6.65 20.48
N LYS A 2 15.88 7.18 20.52
CA LYS A 2 14.66 6.37 20.40
C LYS A 2 14.55 5.76 19.00
N LYS A 3 13.96 4.58 18.88
CA LYS A 3 13.81 3.84 17.61
C LYS A 3 12.35 3.70 17.19
N ILE A 4 12.09 3.95 15.90
CA ILE A 4 10.79 3.79 15.25
C ILE A 4 10.88 2.68 14.20
N ALA A 5 9.90 1.79 14.22
CA ALA A 5 9.69 0.84 13.14
C ALA A 5 8.65 1.40 12.16
N LEU A 6 9.01 1.53 10.88
CA LEU A 6 8.15 2.09 9.85
C LEU A 6 7.55 0.99 8.96
N MET A 7 6.22 0.91 8.90
CA MET A 7 5.47 0.00 8.03
C MET A 7 4.87 0.75 6.85
N THR A 8 5.35 0.49 5.64
CA THR A 8 4.80 1.06 4.41
C THR A 8 5.13 0.19 3.20
N TRP A 9 4.65 0.54 2.01
CA TRP A 9 5.15 -0.06 0.77
C TRP A 9 6.62 0.34 0.57
N HIS A 10 7.50 -0.62 0.35
CA HIS A 10 8.93 -0.37 0.10
C HIS A 10 9.64 -1.47 -0.71
N HIS A 11 8.96 -2.56 -1.06
CA HIS A 11 9.52 -3.60 -1.94
C HIS A 11 8.98 -3.54 -3.38
N ALA A 12 8.17 -2.52 -3.70
CA ALA A 12 7.65 -2.35 -5.05
C ALA A 12 8.61 -1.50 -5.88
N GLU A 13 8.87 -1.94 -7.11
CA GLU A 13 9.57 -1.15 -8.14
C GLU A 13 8.61 -0.05 -8.66
N ASN A 14 8.41 0.96 -7.81
CA ASN A 14 7.51 2.08 -8.06
C ASN A 14 8.10 3.36 -7.47
N TYR A 15 8.28 4.38 -8.31
CA TYR A 15 8.84 5.67 -7.88
C TYR A 15 8.07 6.29 -6.70
N GLY A 16 6.74 6.23 -6.74
CA GLY A 16 5.90 6.77 -5.67
C GLY A 16 6.12 6.06 -4.34
N THR A 17 6.19 4.72 -4.37
CA THR A 17 6.50 3.89 -3.20
C THR A 17 7.88 4.23 -2.60
N ALA A 18 8.89 4.41 -3.45
CA ALA A 18 10.24 4.77 -3.02
C ALA A 18 10.28 6.16 -2.35
N TYR A 19 9.69 7.17 -2.99
CA TYR A 19 9.73 8.55 -2.49
C TYR A 19 8.95 8.74 -1.19
N GLN A 20 7.76 8.18 -1.07
CA GLN A 20 6.96 8.33 0.16
C GLN A 20 7.61 7.66 1.36
N ALA A 21 8.25 6.50 1.15
CA ALA A 21 8.98 5.78 2.20
C ALA A 21 10.19 6.59 2.64
N TYR A 22 10.98 7.08 1.67
CA TYR A 22 12.14 7.94 1.93
C TYR A 22 11.74 9.21 2.70
N ALA A 23 10.68 9.89 2.23
CA ALA A 23 10.25 11.15 2.81
C ALA A 23 9.78 10.97 4.26
N LEU A 24 8.94 9.97 4.54
CA LEU A 24 8.46 9.76 5.90
C LEU A 24 9.58 9.32 6.85
N LYS A 25 10.46 8.42 6.40
CA LYS A 25 11.66 8.02 7.13
C LYS A 25 12.50 9.25 7.50
N THR A 26 12.79 10.11 6.51
CA THR A 26 13.58 11.32 6.69
C THR A 26 12.93 12.31 7.66
N LEU A 27 11.62 12.55 7.53
CA LEU A 27 10.89 13.46 8.41
C LEU A 27 10.90 12.99 9.87
N ILE A 28 10.80 11.68 10.11
CA ILE A 28 10.89 11.11 11.47
C ILE A 28 12.34 11.22 12.00
N GLU A 29 13.34 10.99 11.16
CA GLU A 29 14.76 11.14 11.55
C GLU A 29 15.12 12.59 11.89
N GLN A 30 14.55 13.57 11.19
CA GLN A 30 14.69 14.99 11.50
C GLN A 30 14.12 15.37 12.88
N GLN A 31 13.24 14.54 13.46
CA GLN A 31 12.75 14.68 14.84
C GLN A 31 13.66 13.99 15.88
N GLY A 32 14.83 13.48 15.48
CA GLY A 32 15.82 12.86 16.38
C GLY A 32 15.59 11.38 16.68
N TYR A 33 14.81 10.68 15.85
CA TYR A 33 14.55 9.24 15.99
C TYR A 33 15.40 8.43 15.00
N LYS A 34 15.79 7.22 15.38
CA LYS A 34 16.28 6.23 14.40
C LYS A 34 15.08 5.55 13.75
N VAL A 35 15.12 5.34 12.44
CA VAL A 35 14.05 4.65 11.72
C VAL A 35 14.61 3.41 11.03
N ASP A 36 13.98 2.27 11.28
CA ASP A 36 14.18 1.05 10.51
C ASP A 36 12.84 0.67 9.85
N LEU A 37 12.85 0.32 8.56
CA LEU A 37 11.68 -0.16 7.85
C LEU A 37 11.40 -1.61 8.26
N ILE A 38 10.13 -1.94 8.49
CA ILE A 38 9.74 -3.32 8.78
C ILE A 38 9.79 -4.11 7.48
N ASP A 39 10.78 -5.00 7.38
CA ASP A 39 11.01 -5.86 6.22
C ASP A 39 9.90 -6.92 6.14
N TYR A 40 8.80 -6.55 5.47
CA TYR A 40 7.60 -7.36 5.34
C TYR A 40 7.22 -7.52 3.87
N HIS A 41 7.47 -8.73 3.38
CA HIS A 41 6.95 -9.20 2.11
C HIS A 41 5.51 -9.71 2.29
N ARG A 42 4.54 -8.98 1.73
CA ARG A 42 3.12 -9.38 1.76
C ARG A 42 2.99 -10.82 1.24
N LEU A 43 2.61 -11.72 2.14
CA LEU A 43 2.32 -13.10 1.76
C LEU A 43 1.17 -13.09 0.75
N ASN A 44 1.20 -14.01 -0.23
CA ASN A 44 0.11 -14.25 -1.20
C ASN A 44 -1.27 -14.60 -0.56
N SER A 45 -1.37 -14.53 0.77
CA SER A 45 -2.41 -15.10 1.63
C SER A 45 -3.09 -14.07 2.56
N ALA A 46 -2.83 -12.76 2.44
CA ALA A 46 -3.37 -11.77 3.38
C ALA A 46 -4.63 -11.03 2.87
N PRO A 47 -5.67 -10.95 3.72
CA PRO A 47 -6.43 -12.11 4.15
C PRO A 47 -7.21 -12.74 2.99
N MET A 48 -7.44 -14.04 3.12
CA MET A 48 -8.07 -14.84 2.09
C MET A 48 -9.58 -14.63 2.09
N ASN A 49 -10.12 -14.36 0.90
CA ASN A 49 -11.53 -14.60 0.59
C ASN A 49 -11.75 -16.05 0.19
N VAL A 50 -12.99 -16.55 0.32
CA VAL A 50 -13.37 -17.82 -0.31
C VAL A 50 -13.33 -17.61 -1.84
N PRO A 51 -12.55 -18.39 -2.60
CA PRO A 51 -12.47 -18.23 -4.04
C PRO A 51 -13.82 -18.48 -4.72
N ASP A 52 -14.19 -17.59 -5.64
CA ASP A 52 -15.32 -17.85 -6.52
C ASP A 52 -14.92 -18.82 -7.64
N ILE A 53 -15.40 -20.05 -7.53
CA ILE A 53 -15.14 -21.14 -8.48
C ILE A 53 -16.18 -21.21 -9.61
N SER A 54 -17.25 -20.40 -9.58
CA SER A 54 -18.29 -20.41 -10.61
C SER A 54 -17.73 -20.04 -11.99
N ALA A 55 -16.82 -19.06 -12.05
CA ALA A 55 -16.11 -18.66 -13.26
C ALA A 55 -15.10 -19.71 -13.76
N VAL A 56 -14.62 -20.59 -12.87
CA VAL A 56 -13.70 -21.68 -13.22
C VAL A 56 -14.48 -22.82 -13.87
N ILE A 57 -15.69 -23.11 -13.38
CA ILE A 57 -16.52 -24.25 -13.80
C ILE A 57 -17.28 -23.96 -15.13
N SER A 58 -17.40 -22.70 -15.56
CA SER A 58 -17.97 -22.34 -16.87
C SER A 58 -17.01 -22.63 -18.05
N SER A 59 -17.18 -23.80 -18.68
CA SER A 59 -16.91 -24.22 -20.08
C SER A 59 -15.84 -23.54 -20.97
N LYS A 60 -14.61 -23.27 -20.50
CA LYS A 60 -13.41 -23.09 -21.36
C LYS A 60 -12.12 -23.70 -20.75
N PHE A 61 -12.26 -24.85 -20.12
CA PHE A 61 -11.35 -25.33 -19.06
C PHE A 61 -9.88 -25.63 -19.44
N ILE A 62 -9.52 -25.77 -20.73
CA ILE A 62 -8.13 -26.07 -21.15
C ILE A 62 -7.43 -24.85 -21.78
N SER A 63 -8.12 -24.02 -22.55
CA SER A 63 -7.56 -22.75 -23.07
C SER A 63 -7.52 -21.64 -22.00
N LEU A 64 -8.41 -21.71 -21.01
CA LEU A 64 -8.47 -20.77 -19.90
C LEU A 64 -7.39 -21.02 -18.86
N CYS A 65 -6.88 -22.24 -18.67
CA CYS A 65 -5.72 -22.46 -17.77
C CYS A 65 -4.48 -21.74 -18.33
N ARG A 66 -4.21 -21.86 -19.65
CA ARG A 66 -3.14 -21.10 -20.31
C ARG A 66 -3.37 -19.59 -20.20
N ASN A 67 -4.61 -19.12 -20.35
CA ASN A 67 -4.97 -17.71 -20.27
C ASN A 67 -5.16 -17.15 -18.84
N ILE A 68 -5.39 -17.97 -17.82
CA ILE A 68 -5.47 -17.57 -16.39
C ILE A 68 -4.05 -17.40 -15.85
N PHE A 69 -3.13 -18.28 -16.24
CA PHE A 69 -1.71 -18.11 -15.97
C PHE A 69 -1.08 -16.97 -16.81
N GLN A 70 -1.61 -16.66 -18.01
CA GLN A 70 -1.28 -15.43 -18.76
C GLN A 70 -2.04 -14.17 -18.29
N LYS A 71 -3.09 -14.30 -17.46
CA LYS A 71 -3.82 -13.17 -16.84
C LYS A 71 -3.19 -12.65 -15.55
N LYS A 72 -1.93 -13.01 -15.26
CA LYS A 72 -1.05 -12.03 -14.62
C LYS A 72 -0.90 -10.91 -15.64
N ARG A 73 -1.80 -9.91 -15.62
CA ARG A 73 -1.62 -8.68 -16.39
C ARG A 73 -0.28 -8.11 -15.96
N ARG A 74 0.74 -8.35 -16.80
CA ARG A 74 2.12 -8.04 -16.51
C ARG A 74 2.28 -6.52 -16.43
N VAL A 75 2.98 -6.13 -15.38
CA VAL A 75 3.46 -4.79 -15.06
C VAL A 75 4.79 -4.67 -15.79
N PHE A 76 5.19 -3.48 -16.23
CA PHE A 76 6.56 -3.27 -16.71
C PHE A 76 7.54 -3.74 -15.63
N GLU A 77 8.48 -4.61 -16.00
CA GLU A 77 9.48 -5.16 -15.09
C GLU A 77 10.75 -4.33 -15.23
N PHE A 78 11.17 -3.69 -14.13
CA PHE A 78 12.41 -2.93 -14.16
C PHE A 78 13.62 -3.87 -14.12
N ARG A 79 14.79 -3.41 -14.57
CA ARG A 79 16.03 -4.12 -14.23
C ARG A 79 16.20 -4.07 -12.70
N LYS A 80 16.65 -5.19 -12.13
CA LYS A 80 16.84 -5.36 -10.68
C LYS A 80 17.65 -4.23 -10.03
N GLU A 81 18.64 -3.71 -10.74
CA GLU A 81 19.55 -2.67 -10.23
C GLU A 81 18.88 -1.29 -10.13
N THR A 82 17.81 -1.04 -10.90
CA THR A 82 17.21 0.29 -11.07
C THR A 82 16.62 0.84 -9.78
N PHE A 83 16.00 -0.01 -8.96
CA PHE A 83 15.54 0.34 -7.62
C PHE A 83 16.45 -0.24 -6.51
N GLY A 84 17.24 -1.27 -6.82
CA GLY A 84 18.03 -2.00 -5.83
C GLY A 84 19.01 -1.13 -5.06
N SER A 85 19.72 -0.23 -5.76
CA SER A 85 20.68 0.69 -5.13
C SER A 85 19.99 1.71 -4.22
N PHE A 86 18.89 2.32 -4.68
CA PHE A 86 18.09 3.26 -3.87
C PHE A 86 17.64 2.59 -2.58
N TYR A 87 17.04 1.40 -2.67
CA TYR A 87 16.52 0.73 -1.48
C TYR A 87 17.63 0.30 -0.50
N THR A 88 18.77 -0.16 -1.02
CA THR A 88 19.90 -0.60 -0.18
C THR A 88 20.61 0.58 0.49
N ASN A 89 20.72 1.72 -0.19
CA ASN A 89 21.49 2.86 0.29
C ASN A 89 20.67 3.80 1.19
N LYS A 90 19.35 3.88 0.99
CA LYS A 90 18.51 4.89 1.66
C LYS A 90 17.75 4.36 2.88
N PHE A 91 17.66 3.03 3.05
CA PHE A 91 16.87 2.43 4.13
C PHE A 91 17.69 1.44 4.96
N ALA A 92 17.44 1.48 6.27
CA ALA A 92 17.76 0.39 7.17
C ALA A 92 16.51 -0.46 7.37
N TYR A 93 16.68 -1.77 7.54
CA TYR A 93 15.58 -2.71 7.69
C TYR A 93 15.65 -3.44 9.03
N THR A 94 14.48 -3.87 9.52
CA THR A 94 14.41 -4.92 10.53
C THR A 94 15.00 -6.22 9.98
N LYS A 95 15.10 -7.25 10.83
CA LYS A 95 15.14 -8.61 10.30
C LYS A 95 13.88 -8.88 9.49
N GLU A 96 14.00 -9.69 8.44
CA GLU A 96 12.88 -10.12 7.61
C GLU A 96 11.78 -10.75 8.47
N CYS A 97 10.55 -10.25 8.32
CA CYS A 97 9.40 -10.63 9.13
C CYS A 97 8.45 -11.52 8.33
N HIS A 98 8.57 -12.84 8.50
CA HIS A 98 7.74 -13.83 7.82
C HIS A 98 6.59 -14.31 8.68
N TYR A 99 6.92 -14.68 9.91
CA TYR A 99 6.04 -15.31 10.85
C TYR A 99 5.53 -14.29 11.85
N ASN A 100 4.49 -14.68 12.57
CA ASN A 100 3.98 -13.88 13.67
C ASN A 100 5.13 -13.47 14.60
N GLN A 101 5.88 -14.43 15.15
CA GLN A 101 6.94 -14.21 16.14
C GLN A 101 7.88 -13.04 15.80
N ASP A 102 8.33 -12.95 14.55
CA ASP A 102 9.23 -11.91 14.05
C ASP A 102 8.67 -10.51 14.32
N PHE A 103 7.37 -10.30 14.07
CA PHE A 103 6.70 -9.01 14.35
C PHE A 103 6.51 -8.74 15.86
N ALA A 104 6.29 -9.77 16.68
CA ALA A 104 6.15 -9.55 18.12
C ALA A 104 7.45 -9.12 18.75
N GLU A 105 8.58 -9.67 18.30
CA GLU A 105 9.91 -9.29 18.77
C GLU A 105 10.16 -7.79 18.63
N LEU A 106 9.61 -7.17 17.57
CA LEU A 106 9.70 -5.73 17.36
C LEU A 106 9.15 -4.92 18.54
N ASN A 107 8.14 -5.41 19.29
CA ASN A 107 7.57 -4.69 20.45
C ASN A 107 8.60 -4.47 21.56
N ASN A 108 9.62 -5.33 21.65
CA ASN A 108 10.72 -5.24 22.61
C ASN A 108 11.90 -4.39 22.09
N LEU A 109 11.97 -4.16 20.78
CA LEU A 109 13.10 -3.50 20.11
C LEU A 109 12.85 -2.03 19.76
N TYR A 110 11.57 -1.63 19.62
CA TYR A 110 11.18 -0.31 19.14
C TYR A 110 10.30 0.45 20.15
N ASP A 111 10.49 1.76 20.20
CA ASP A 111 9.75 2.67 21.07
C ASP A 111 8.40 3.06 20.47
N GLY A 112 8.30 3.10 19.14
CA GLY A 112 7.08 3.43 18.41
C GLY A 112 6.99 2.73 17.06
N PHE A 113 5.77 2.67 16.54
CA PHE A 113 5.46 2.08 15.25
C PHE A 113 4.65 3.09 14.43
N VAL A 114 5.18 3.44 13.26
CA VAL A 114 4.52 4.33 12.32
C VAL A 114 4.07 3.51 11.12
N CYS A 115 2.84 3.70 10.66
CA CYS A 115 2.39 3.18 9.38
C CYS A 115 1.98 4.30 8.41
N GLY A 116 2.27 4.10 7.14
CA GLY A 116 2.01 5.05 6.04
C GLY A 116 3.30 5.52 5.40
N SER A 117 3.29 6.43 4.43
CA SER A 117 2.13 6.91 3.68
C SER A 117 1.70 5.86 2.64
N ASP A 118 0.98 6.30 1.61
CA ASP A 118 0.54 5.52 0.45
C ASP A 118 -0.65 4.59 0.72
N GLN A 119 -1.07 3.84 -0.30
CA GLN A 119 -2.33 3.08 -0.30
C GLN A 119 -2.25 1.79 0.53
N ILE A 120 -1.59 1.83 1.70
CA ILE A 120 -1.42 0.67 2.59
C ILE A 120 -2.71 0.28 3.30
N TRP A 121 -3.68 1.20 3.42
CA TRP A 121 -5.01 0.95 4.00
C TRP A 121 -6.08 0.70 2.93
N GLY A 122 -5.66 0.22 1.76
CA GLY A 122 -6.54 -0.12 0.65
C GLY A 122 -7.44 -1.32 0.95
N PRO A 123 -8.78 -1.17 0.99
CA PRO A 123 -9.68 -2.29 1.35
C PRO A 123 -9.62 -3.48 0.38
N ASN A 124 -9.33 -3.22 -0.89
CA ASN A 124 -9.27 -4.25 -1.93
C ASN A 124 -8.08 -5.21 -1.77
N TRP A 125 -7.08 -4.82 -0.98
CA TRP A 125 -5.90 -5.62 -0.65
C TRP A 125 -5.59 -5.52 0.84
N TYR A 126 -6.65 -5.40 1.66
CA TYR A 126 -6.55 -5.33 3.11
C TYR A 126 -5.54 -6.36 3.64
N ASP A 127 -4.80 -5.99 4.68
CA ASP A 127 -3.87 -6.87 5.40
C ASP A 127 -3.59 -6.20 6.74
N GLY A 128 -3.93 -6.89 7.84
CA GLY A 128 -3.76 -6.37 9.20
C GLY A 128 -2.34 -5.90 9.51
N ARG A 129 -1.32 -6.41 8.82
CA ARG A 129 0.08 -5.97 8.99
C ARG A 129 0.30 -4.49 8.71
N PHE A 130 -0.36 -3.94 7.68
CA PHE A 130 -0.28 -2.51 7.37
C PHE A 130 -1.05 -1.62 8.36
N PHE A 131 -1.81 -2.22 9.26
CA PHE A 131 -2.44 -1.56 10.40
C PHE A 131 -1.70 -1.84 11.71
N LEU A 132 -0.49 -2.42 11.63
CA LEU A 132 0.36 -2.73 12.78
C LEU A 132 -0.36 -3.66 13.79
N ASP A 133 -1.09 -4.65 13.27
CA ASP A 133 -1.96 -5.51 14.09
C ASP A 133 -1.22 -6.24 15.23
N PHE A 134 0.08 -6.46 15.09
CA PHE A 134 1.00 -7.10 16.03
C PHE A 134 1.48 -6.20 17.19
N VAL A 135 1.20 -4.90 17.16
CA VAL A 135 1.67 -3.97 18.21
C VAL A 135 0.74 -4.03 19.41
N ILE A 136 1.28 -4.47 20.55
CA ILE A 136 0.48 -4.76 21.74
C ILE A 136 0.07 -3.47 22.47
N ASN A 137 1.02 -2.56 22.69
CA ASN A 137 0.74 -1.29 23.33
C ASN A 137 0.25 -0.27 22.30
N ALA A 138 -1.06 -0.06 22.25
CA ALA A 138 -1.72 0.89 21.35
C ALA A 138 -1.17 2.33 21.45
N ARG A 139 -0.57 2.74 22.58
CA ARG A 139 0.07 4.06 22.71
C ARG A 139 1.33 4.21 21.86
N LYS A 140 1.90 3.11 21.36
CA LYS A 140 3.03 3.11 20.41
C LYS A 140 2.61 3.23 18.95
N LEU A 141 1.29 3.25 18.65
CA LEU A 141 0.76 3.29 17.29
C LEU A 141 0.56 4.72 16.78
N ILE A 142 1.15 5.01 15.62
CA ILE A 142 0.98 6.26 14.88
C ILE A 142 0.63 5.92 13.44
N SER A 143 -0.45 6.50 12.91
CA SER A 143 -0.65 6.53 11.46
C SER A 143 -0.19 7.89 10.93
N TYR A 144 0.59 7.86 9.85
CA TYR A 144 0.99 9.05 9.12
C TYR A 144 0.57 8.95 7.65
N ALA A 145 -0.46 9.70 7.28
CA ALA A 145 -0.94 9.80 5.91
C ALA A 145 -1.22 8.46 5.16
N PRO A 146 -1.68 7.35 5.79
CA PRO A 146 -2.13 6.21 5.00
C PRO A 146 -3.32 6.63 4.12
N SER A 147 -3.41 6.02 2.94
CA SER A 147 -4.48 6.23 1.97
C SER A 147 -5.35 5.00 1.84
N LEU A 148 -6.67 5.20 1.79
CA LEU A 148 -7.61 4.12 1.51
C LEU A 148 -7.73 3.84 0.01
N GLY A 149 -7.43 4.82 -0.85
CA GLY A 149 -7.50 4.67 -2.31
C GLY A 149 -8.89 4.38 -2.88
N VAL A 150 -9.94 4.52 -2.08
CA VAL A 150 -11.34 4.26 -2.45
C VAL A 150 -12.25 5.33 -1.86
N SER A 151 -13.43 5.52 -2.46
CA SER A 151 -14.48 6.41 -1.91
C SER A 151 -15.44 5.71 -0.96
N LYS A 152 -15.41 4.38 -0.88
CA LYS A 152 -16.21 3.56 0.03
C LYS A 152 -15.56 2.21 0.26
N ILE A 153 -15.79 1.62 1.43
CA ILE A 153 -15.44 0.24 1.73
C ILE A 153 -16.67 -0.62 1.41
N ALA A 154 -16.58 -1.41 0.33
CA ALA A 154 -17.73 -2.19 -0.16
C ALA A 154 -17.96 -3.49 0.63
N ASP A 155 -16.87 -4.15 1.02
CA ASP A 155 -16.93 -5.40 1.79
C ASP A 155 -17.14 -5.08 3.28
N ARG A 156 -18.25 -5.59 3.84
CA ARG A 156 -18.65 -5.34 5.23
C ARG A 156 -17.68 -5.93 6.24
N GLU A 157 -17.09 -7.09 5.94
CA GLU A 157 -16.15 -7.72 6.85
C GLU A 157 -14.81 -7.00 6.82
N VAL A 158 -14.33 -6.61 5.63
CA VAL A 158 -13.15 -5.73 5.53
C VAL A 158 -13.38 -4.43 6.30
N ALA A 159 -14.56 -3.82 6.17
CA ALA A 159 -14.92 -2.63 6.93
C ALA A 159 -14.84 -2.90 8.45
N ARG A 160 -15.41 -4.00 8.94
CA ARG A 160 -15.38 -4.38 10.36
C ARG A 160 -13.94 -4.57 10.87
N GLN A 161 -13.10 -5.26 10.09
CA GLN A 161 -11.70 -5.51 10.44
C GLN A 161 -10.90 -4.20 10.45
N MET A 162 -11.04 -3.36 9.41
CA MET A 162 -10.42 -2.03 9.37
C MET A 162 -10.89 -1.16 10.54
N ALA A 163 -12.18 -1.16 10.87
CA ALA A 163 -12.72 -0.41 12.00
C ALA A 163 -12.03 -0.78 13.30
N TYR A 164 -11.91 -2.09 13.56
CA TYR A 164 -11.23 -2.61 14.73
C TYR A 164 -9.75 -2.18 14.78
N GLN A 165 -9.01 -2.37 13.67
CA GLN A 165 -7.59 -2.04 13.65
C GLN A 165 -7.32 -0.54 13.79
N ILE A 166 -8.07 0.30 13.05
CA ILE A 166 -7.90 1.74 13.06
C ILE A 166 -8.27 2.35 14.42
N SER A 167 -9.27 1.80 15.11
CA SER A 167 -9.70 2.28 16.43
C SER A 167 -8.59 2.25 17.49
N ARG A 168 -7.58 1.39 17.32
CA ARG A 168 -6.44 1.26 18.23
C ARG A 168 -5.45 2.41 18.16
N PHE A 169 -5.44 3.20 17.09
CA PHE A 169 -4.43 4.24 16.90
C PHE A 169 -4.64 5.40 17.87
N ALA A 170 -3.62 5.66 18.71
CA ALA A 170 -3.59 6.82 19.60
C ALA A 170 -3.42 8.12 18.82
N SER A 171 -2.55 8.12 17.80
CA SER A 171 -2.41 9.22 16.83
C SER A 171 -2.88 8.74 15.46
N LEU A 172 -3.96 9.35 14.97
CA LEU A 172 -4.66 8.93 13.75
C LEU A 172 -4.72 10.08 12.73
N SER A 173 -3.95 9.93 11.65
CA SER A 173 -4.03 10.78 10.46
C SER A 173 -4.28 9.97 9.20
N ILE A 174 -4.79 10.64 8.17
CA ILE A 174 -5.10 10.10 6.84
C ILE A 174 -4.70 11.14 5.78
N ARG A 175 -4.25 10.68 4.60
CA ARG A 175 -3.77 11.58 3.53
C ARG A 175 -4.89 12.37 2.85
N GLU A 176 -5.96 11.70 2.44
CA GLU A 176 -7.07 12.33 1.73
C GLU A 176 -8.20 12.74 2.67
N ARG A 177 -8.85 13.87 2.37
CA ARG A 177 -10.05 14.32 3.10
C ARG A 177 -11.17 13.30 3.01
N THR A 178 -11.39 12.76 1.82
CA THR A 178 -12.35 11.67 1.57
C THR A 178 -12.05 10.43 2.43
N GLY A 179 -10.76 10.09 2.60
CA GLY A 179 -10.34 9.03 3.51
C GLY A 179 -10.64 9.32 4.98
N CYS A 180 -10.44 10.57 5.42
CA CYS A 180 -10.79 10.99 6.78
C CYS A 180 -12.29 10.79 7.05
N GLU A 181 -13.16 11.18 6.11
CA GLU A 181 -14.61 11.04 6.23
C GLU A 181 -15.03 9.56 6.36
N ILE A 182 -14.45 8.68 5.54
CA ILE A 182 -14.67 7.23 5.62
C ILE A 182 -14.28 6.72 7.02
N VAL A 183 -13.09 7.08 7.50
CA VAL A 183 -12.57 6.60 8.79
C VAL A 183 -13.41 7.12 9.96
N ARG A 184 -13.78 8.41 9.98
CA ARG A 184 -14.65 8.99 11.02
C ARG A 184 -15.98 8.25 11.11
N ASN A 185 -16.61 7.96 9.96
CA ASN A 185 -17.86 7.21 9.92
C ASN A 185 -17.68 5.75 10.34
N LEU A 186 -16.53 5.15 10.01
CA LEU A 186 -16.24 3.75 10.28
C LEU A 186 -16.05 3.46 11.78
N ILE A 187 -15.40 4.37 12.51
CA ILE A 187 -15.03 4.14 13.92
C ILE A 187 -15.73 5.08 14.91
N GLY A 188 -16.52 6.04 14.42
CA GLY A 188 -17.25 7.01 15.27
C GLY A 188 -16.36 8.03 15.97
N ARG A 189 -15.12 8.23 15.53
CA ARG A 189 -14.16 9.21 16.08
C ARG A 189 -14.13 10.49 15.27
N LYS A 190 -13.95 11.63 15.94
CA LYS A 190 -13.80 12.95 15.29
C LYS A 190 -12.33 13.35 15.10
N ASP A 191 -11.44 12.84 15.94
CA ASP A 191 -10.01 13.13 16.00
C ASP A 191 -9.20 12.41 14.90
N VAL A 192 -9.68 12.49 13.66
CA VAL A 192 -9.00 11.98 12.45
C VAL A 192 -8.40 13.18 11.73
N TYR A 193 -7.08 13.29 11.74
CA TYR A 193 -6.35 14.43 11.15
C TYR A 193 -6.12 14.23 9.65
N ASN A 194 -6.40 15.26 8.85
CA ASN A 194 -6.02 15.26 7.44
C ASN A 194 -4.63 15.90 7.29
N VAL A 195 -3.61 15.08 7.02
CA VAL A 195 -2.23 15.54 6.86
C VAL A 195 -1.80 15.45 5.41
N PHE A 196 -0.71 16.11 5.05
CA PHE A 196 -0.12 15.94 3.73
C PHE A 196 0.58 14.59 3.59
N ASP A 197 0.70 14.16 2.33
CA ASP A 197 1.65 13.12 1.95
C ASP A 197 3.07 13.56 2.35
N PRO A 198 3.92 12.68 2.92
CA PRO A 198 5.28 13.03 3.32
C PRO A 198 6.12 13.57 2.16
N VAL A 199 5.86 13.18 0.91
CA VAL A 199 6.66 13.66 -0.24
C VAL A 199 6.60 15.18 -0.38
N ILE A 200 5.42 15.78 -0.20
CA ILE A 200 5.22 17.24 -0.35
C ILE A 200 5.74 18.06 0.84
N MET A 201 6.11 17.38 1.92
CA MET A 201 6.62 18.02 3.12
C MET A 201 8.12 18.29 3.07
N LEU A 202 8.86 17.53 2.28
CA LEU A 202 10.24 17.85 1.94
C LEU A 202 10.24 18.93 0.85
N ASP A 203 11.14 19.91 1.00
CA ASP A 203 11.29 21.01 0.05
C ASP A 203 12.07 20.60 -1.20
N SER A 204 12.11 21.52 -2.17
CA SER A 204 12.81 21.33 -3.44
C SER A 204 14.31 21.04 -3.23
N GLU A 205 14.97 21.76 -2.32
CA GLU A 205 16.40 21.56 -2.03
C GLU A 205 16.70 20.16 -1.48
N HIS A 206 15.81 19.60 -0.66
CA HIS A 206 15.98 18.26 -0.13
C HIS A 206 15.93 17.20 -1.24
N TRP A 207 14.97 17.33 -2.17
CA TRP A 207 14.87 16.40 -3.30
C TRP A 207 16.01 16.57 -4.28
N GLN A 208 16.47 17.80 -4.53
CA GLN A 208 17.61 18.08 -5.41
C GLN A 208 18.90 17.38 -4.96
N LYS A 209 19.13 17.27 -3.65
CA LYS A 209 20.31 16.57 -3.09
C LYS A 209 20.35 15.08 -3.40
N LEU A 210 19.23 14.49 -3.81
CA LEU A 210 19.14 13.09 -4.21
C LEU A 210 19.28 12.89 -5.71
N GLU A 211 19.24 13.95 -6.50
CA GLU A 211 19.22 13.84 -7.96
C GLU A 211 20.51 13.21 -8.49
N GLU A 212 20.34 12.32 -9.46
CA GLU A 212 21.43 11.83 -10.30
C GLU A 212 21.22 12.42 -11.70
N PRO A 213 22.20 13.17 -12.25
CA PRO A 213 22.07 13.75 -13.57
C PRO A 213 21.75 12.71 -14.64
N PHE A 214 20.74 13.01 -15.45
CA PHE A 214 20.36 12.21 -16.62
C PHE A 214 20.56 13.03 -17.89
N VAL A 215 21.10 12.41 -18.94
CA VAL A 215 21.41 13.14 -20.18
C VAL A 215 20.12 13.53 -20.90
N THR A 216 19.82 14.82 -20.90
CA THR A 216 18.69 15.40 -21.66
C THR A 216 19.21 16.46 -22.62
N GLU A 217 18.78 16.38 -23.89
CA GLU A 217 19.13 17.37 -24.91
C GLU A 217 18.10 18.50 -24.94
N GLY A 218 18.50 19.70 -24.54
CA GLY A 218 17.66 20.91 -24.62
C GLY A 218 16.44 20.88 -23.70
N LYS A 219 15.48 21.77 -24.00
CA LYS A 219 14.21 21.88 -23.26
C LYS A 219 13.26 20.74 -23.61
N TYR A 220 12.66 20.13 -22.61
CA TYR A 220 11.81 18.95 -22.79
C TYR A 220 10.53 18.99 -21.96
N ALA A 221 9.59 18.13 -22.37
CA ALA A 221 8.41 17.80 -21.60
C ALA A 221 8.51 16.34 -21.14
N LEU A 222 8.34 16.09 -19.84
CA LEU A 222 8.29 14.75 -19.27
C LEU A 222 6.87 14.18 -19.38
N ILE A 223 6.75 13.00 -19.97
CA ILE A 223 5.48 12.29 -20.16
C ILE A 223 5.58 10.94 -19.43
N PHE A 224 4.84 10.81 -18.34
CA PHE A 224 4.82 9.59 -17.53
C PHE A 224 3.40 9.25 -17.10
N PHE A 225 2.89 8.12 -17.57
CA PHE A 225 1.61 7.57 -17.15
C PHE A 225 1.81 6.22 -16.48
N LEU A 226 1.01 5.94 -15.44
CA LEU A 226 1.03 4.66 -14.75
C LEU A 226 0.54 3.55 -15.68
N ALA A 227 -0.53 3.78 -16.45
CA ALA A 227 -1.04 2.80 -17.41
C ALA A 227 -1.06 3.40 -18.81
N ASN A 228 -0.83 2.57 -19.83
CA ASN A 228 -0.89 3.02 -21.21
C ASN A 228 -2.31 3.46 -21.58
N ASN A 229 -2.48 4.78 -21.68
CA ASN A 229 -3.60 5.42 -22.32
C ASN A 229 -3.08 6.11 -23.59
N GLN A 230 -3.10 5.38 -24.70
CA GLN A 230 -2.55 5.86 -25.98
C GLN A 230 -3.08 7.24 -26.39
N LYS A 231 -4.37 7.51 -26.11
CA LYS A 231 -4.98 8.82 -26.39
C LYS A 231 -4.30 9.93 -25.59
N ASN A 232 -4.17 9.76 -24.27
CA ASN A 232 -3.54 10.77 -23.41
C ASN A 232 -2.06 10.95 -23.74
N ILE A 233 -1.34 9.86 -24.04
CA ILE A 233 0.07 9.91 -24.41
C ILE A 233 0.26 10.68 -25.73
N LYS A 234 -0.50 10.36 -26.78
CA LYS A 234 -0.44 11.07 -28.07
C LYS A 234 -0.76 12.56 -27.92
N ILE A 235 -1.82 12.88 -27.19
CA ILE A 235 -2.19 14.28 -26.89
C ILE A 235 -1.05 15.00 -26.17
N SER A 236 -0.36 14.34 -25.24
CA SER A 236 0.78 14.92 -24.50
C SER A 236 1.98 15.16 -25.42
N ILE A 237 2.28 14.23 -26.33
CA ILE A 237 3.35 14.36 -27.33
C ILE A 237 3.05 15.52 -28.29
N GLU A 238 1.82 15.60 -28.80
CA GLU A 238 1.36 16.71 -29.66
C GLU A 238 1.48 18.06 -28.96
N ALA A 239 1.06 18.15 -27.69
CA ALA A 239 1.17 19.36 -26.89
C ALA A 239 2.63 19.76 -26.63
N ALA A 240 3.52 18.80 -26.37
CA ALA A 240 4.95 19.07 -26.21
C ALA A 240 5.58 19.62 -27.50
N ASN A 241 5.29 18.98 -28.64
CA ASN A 241 5.78 19.41 -29.95
C ASN A 241 5.26 20.81 -30.32
N ALA A 242 3.98 21.10 -30.07
CA ALA A 242 3.40 22.42 -30.31
C ALA A 242 4.09 23.53 -29.48
N LYS A 243 4.63 23.18 -28.31
CA LYS A 243 5.42 24.07 -27.45
C LYS A 243 6.93 24.05 -27.75
N ARG A 244 7.36 23.35 -28.82
CA ARG A 244 8.77 23.15 -29.20
C ARG A 244 9.61 22.52 -28.08
N LEU A 245 9.00 21.62 -27.32
CA LEU A 245 9.67 20.83 -26.28
C LEU A 245 9.91 19.41 -26.80
N LYS A 246 11.10 18.86 -26.56
CA LYS A 246 11.39 17.44 -26.84
C LYS A 246 10.50 16.56 -25.93
N PRO A 247 9.67 15.66 -26.45
CA PRO A 247 8.91 14.75 -25.60
C PRO A 247 9.82 13.64 -25.07
N ILE A 248 9.98 13.56 -23.75
CA ILE A 248 10.62 12.44 -23.04
C ILE A 248 9.50 11.56 -22.50
N VAL A 249 9.28 10.40 -23.13
CA VAL A 249 8.20 9.48 -22.80
C VAL A 249 8.80 8.28 -22.08
N LEU A 250 8.37 8.09 -20.83
CA LEU A 250 8.81 6.97 -19.99
C LEU A 250 7.86 5.76 -20.11
N HIS A 251 8.37 4.61 -19.68
CA HIS A 251 7.65 3.36 -19.59
C HIS A 251 6.40 3.47 -18.70
N CYS A 252 5.28 2.89 -19.15
CA CYS A 252 4.07 2.75 -18.35
C CYS A 252 4.23 1.62 -17.34
N THR A 253 4.15 1.92 -16.06
CA THR A 253 4.49 0.95 -14.99
C THR A 253 3.39 -0.03 -14.63
N GLN A 254 2.19 0.08 -15.19
CA GLN A 254 1.03 -0.78 -14.85
C GLN A 254 0.44 -1.49 -16.07
N THR A 255 1.17 -1.49 -17.20
CA THR A 255 0.81 -2.16 -18.45
C THR A 255 2.07 -2.60 -19.19
N GLU A 256 2.05 -3.76 -19.84
CA GLU A 256 3.17 -4.21 -20.70
C GLU A 256 3.40 -3.32 -21.92
N ASP A 257 2.32 -2.79 -22.51
CA ASP A 257 2.44 -1.96 -23.70
C ASP A 257 3.08 -0.62 -23.32
N THR A 258 4.37 -0.51 -23.56
CA THR A 258 5.16 0.72 -23.41
C THR A 258 5.66 1.23 -24.76
N SER A 259 4.95 0.93 -25.85
CA SER A 259 5.37 1.23 -27.23
C SER A 259 5.64 2.71 -27.53
N PHE A 260 5.14 3.63 -26.69
CA PHE A 260 5.42 5.06 -26.80
C PHE A 260 6.68 5.51 -26.07
N ALA A 261 7.25 4.67 -25.20
CA ALA A 261 8.46 4.99 -24.46
C ALA A 261 9.62 5.20 -25.44
N ASN A 262 10.34 6.30 -25.25
CA ASN A 262 11.49 6.66 -26.08
C ASN A 262 12.76 6.91 -25.25
N THR A 263 12.69 6.58 -23.97
CA THR A 263 13.73 6.77 -22.96
C THR A 263 13.77 5.49 -22.13
N ASP A 264 14.98 5.05 -21.81
CA ASP A 264 15.18 3.89 -20.94
C ASP A 264 14.55 4.10 -19.55
N GLU A 265 14.40 3.01 -18.80
CA GLU A 265 14.03 3.10 -17.40
C GLU A 265 15.02 3.96 -16.60
N LEU A 266 14.50 4.69 -15.62
CA LEU A 266 15.26 5.61 -14.78
C LEU A 266 15.37 5.05 -13.37
N THR A 267 16.49 5.30 -12.71
CA THR A 267 16.55 5.14 -11.25
C THR A 267 15.64 6.18 -10.56
N PRO A 268 15.24 5.98 -9.29
CA PRO A 268 14.53 7.02 -8.54
C PRO A 268 15.27 8.37 -8.54
N GLU A 269 16.59 8.36 -8.38
CA GLU A 269 17.42 9.56 -8.42
C GLU A 269 17.38 10.26 -9.80
N GLN A 270 17.45 9.51 -10.90
CA GLN A 270 17.34 10.06 -12.26
C GLN A 270 15.93 10.57 -12.58
N MET A 271 14.89 9.90 -12.07
CA MET A 271 13.51 10.35 -12.22
C MET A 271 13.28 11.68 -11.50
N LEU A 272 13.88 11.90 -10.32
CA LEU A 272 13.86 13.21 -9.65
C LEU A 272 14.48 14.30 -10.55
N PHE A 273 15.67 14.03 -11.09
CA PHE A 273 16.35 14.96 -12.00
C PHE A 273 15.47 15.30 -13.22
N CYS A 274 14.84 14.28 -13.83
CA CYS A 274 13.96 14.46 -14.98
C CYS A 274 12.69 15.25 -14.67
N ILE A 275 12.09 15.11 -13.48
CA ILE A 275 10.95 15.94 -13.10
C ILE A 275 11.44 17.37 -12.82
N HIS A 276 12.54 17.52 -12.07
CA HIS A 276 13.07 18.81 -11.68
C HIS A 276 13.61 19.63 -12.87
N ASN A 277 14.02 19.04 -13.98
CA ASN A 277 14.54 19.81 -15.12
C ASN A 277 13.55 19.92 -16.29
N ALA A 278 12.33 19.37 -16.17
CA ALA A 278 11.30 19.46 -17.21
C ALA A 278 10.70 20.88 -17.30
N GLU A 279 10.45 21.38 -18.51
CA GLU A 279 9.66 22.61 -18.70
C GLU A 279 8.16 22.33 -18.52
N PHE A 280 7.75 21.10 -18.82
CA PHE A 280 6.35 20.68 -18.75
C PHE A 280 6.23 19.20 -18.35
N VAL A 281 5.27 18.85 -17.49
CA VAL A 281 5.02 17.47 -17.07
C VAL A 281 3.59 17.03 -17.42
N PHE A 282 3.45 15.87 -18.04
CA PHE A 282 2.16 15.23 -18.33
C PHE A 282 2.06 13.89 -17.59
N THR A 283 1.06 13.72 -16.74
CA THR A 283 0.98 12.50 -15.90
C THR A 283 -0.41 12.14 -15.41
N ASP A 284 -0.61 10.90 -14.97
CA ASP A 284 -1.73 10.48 -14.11
C ASP A 284 -1.23 9.97 -12.73
N SER A 285 0.06 10.14 -12.45
CA SER A 285 0.70 9.70 -11.22
C SER A 285 0.62 10.77 -10.14
N PHE A 286 0.13 10.39 -8.96
CA PHE A 286 0.03 11.27 -7.80
C PHE A 286 1.40 11.82 -7.38
N HIS A 287 2.41 10.98 -7.22
CA HIS A 287 3.72 11.41 -6.73
C HIS A 287 4.52 12.22 -7.75
N VAL A 288 4.32 11.97 -9.05
CA VAL A 288 4.92 12.83 -10.09
C VAL A 288 4.27 14.21 -10.06
N ALA A 289 2.93 14.29 -9.93
CA ALA A 289 2.26 15.58 -9.77
C ALA A 289 2.71 16.33 -8.49
N VAL A 290 2.88 15.62 -7.38
CA VAL A 290 3.42 16.20 -6.13
C VAL A 290 4.83 16.75 -6.32
N LEU A 291 5.75 15.97 -6.91
CA LEU A 291 7.12 16.43 -7.17
C LEU A 291 7.16 17.59 -8.16
N SER A 292 6.32 17.57 -9.21
CA SER A 292 6.17 18.72 -10.11
C SER A 292 5.69 19.98 -9.39
N ILE A 293 4.82 19.85 -8.37
CA ILE A 293 4.42 20.98 -7.53
C ILE A 293 5.62 21.48 -6.71
N ILE A 294 6.38 20.59 -6.08
CA ILE A 294 7.55 20.95 -5.26
C ILE A 294 8.63 21.66 -6.08
N PHE A 295 8.85 21.19 -7.31
CA PHE A 295 9.85 21.74 -8.23
C PHE A 295 9.35 22.93 -9.06
N HIS A 296 8.12 23.40 -8.83
CA HIS A 296 7.50 24.49 -9.59
C HIS A 296 7.47 24.25 -11.11
N ARG A 297 7.08 23.04 -11.52
CA ARG A 297 7.05 22.62 -12.92
C ARG A 297 5.66 22.71 -13.48
N GLN A 298 5.49 23.41 -14.60
CA GLN A 298 4.20 23.44 -15.29
C GLN A 298 3.73 22.00 -15.54
N LEU A 299 2.54 21.64 -15.08
CA LEU A 299 2.06 20.27 -15.17
C LEU A 299 0.61 20.17 -15.65
N ILE A 300 0.27 19.05 -16.28
CA ILE A 300 -1.09 18.67 -16.63
C ILE A 300 -1.31 17.21 -16.22
N THR A 301 -2.32 17.02 -15.37
CA THR A 301 -2.78 15.72 -14.91
C THR A 301 -3.95 15.22 -15.71
N PHE A 302 -3.99 13.93 -15.98
CA PHE A 302 -5.10 13.28 -16.68
C PHE A 302 -5.87 12.37 -15.75
N GLN A 303 -7.16 12.20 -16.06
CA GLN A 303 -7.95 11.17 -15.41
C GLN A 303 -7.47 9.79 -15.85
N LYS A 304 -7.13 8.97 -14.87
CA LYS A 304 -6.75 7.57 -15.09
C LYS A 304 -7.95 6.75 -15.59
N GLN A 305 -7.91 6.32 -16.84
CA GLN A 305 -8.91 5.42 -17.40
C GLN A 305 -8.46 3.95 -17.25
N LEU A 306 -8.62 3.42 -16.03
CA LEU A 306 -8.59 1.97 -15.81
C LEU A 306 -10.02 1.51 -15.57
N GLY A 307 -10.49 0.53 -16.36
CA GLY A 307 -11.86 0.01 -16.28
C GLY A 307 -12.33 -0.25 -14.85
N GLY A 308 -13.58 0.12 -14.56
CA GLY A 308 -14.29 -0.13 -13.30
C GLY A 308 -13.92 0.78 -12.11
N ASN A 309 -12.63 1.01 -11.85
CA ASN A 309 -12.15 1.68 -10.62
C ASN A 309 -11.54 3.09 -10.83
N GLY A 310 -11.47 3.59 -12.08
CA GLY A 310 -10.80 4.85 -12.45
C GLY A 310 -11.23 6.11 -11.70
N ASN A 311 -12.46 6.16 -11.18
CA ASN A 311 -12.97 7.34 -10.47
C ASN A 311 -12.32 7.61 -9.11
N THR A 312 -11.73 6.61 -8.45
CA THR A 312 -11.22 6.76 -7.07
C THR A 312 -9.78 7.24 -7.00
N GLN A 313 -8.92 6.84 -7.95
CA GLN A 313 -7.52 7.27 -7.97
C GLN A 313 -7.36 8.74 -8.38
N TYR A 314 -8.20 9.19 -9.31
CA TYR A 314 -8.24 10.60 -9.75
C TYR A 314 -8.67 11.56 -8.62
N LYS A 315 -9.47 11.07 -7.65
CA LYS A 315 -9.82 11.85 -6.45
C LYS A 315 -8.61 12.26 -5.62
N ARG A 316 -7.51 11.50 -5.62
CA ARG A 316 -6.32 11.85 -4.84
C ARG A 316 -5.61 13.11 -5.36
N ILE A 317 -5.48 13.23 -6.68
CA ILE A 317 -4.87 14.39 -7.33
C ILE A 317 -5.82 15.60 -7.21
N THR A 318 -7.12 15.39 -7.45
CA THR A 318 -8.11 16.47 -7.35
C THR A 318 -8.29 16.98 -5.92
N ASP A 319 -8.33 16.11 -4.90
CA ASP A 319 -8.34 16.50 -3.48
C ASP A 319 -7.09 17.36 -3.15
N LEU A 320 -5.91 17.01 -3.68
CA LEU A 320 -4.69 17.80 -3.49
C LEU A 320 -4.77 19.17 -4.17
N PHE A 321 -5.25 19.22 -5.42
CA PHE A 321 -5.37 20.46 -6.19
C PHE A 321 -6.40 21.40 -5.57
N GLU A 322 -7.53 20.87 -5.09
CA GLU A 322 -8.52 21.63 -4.34
C GLU A 322 -7.94 22.17 -3.03
N ARG A 323 -7.20 21.33 -2.30
CA ARG A 323 -6.53 21.71 -1.04
C ARG A 323 -5.48 22.80 -1.22
N LEU A 324 -4.78 22.82 -2.36
CA LEU A 324 -3.78 23.82 -2.74
C LEU A 324 -4.35 24.96 -3.62
N GLN A 325 -5.65 24.95 -3.89
CA GLN A 325 -6.34 25.91 -4.76
C GLN A 325 -5.69 26.08 -6.15
N ILE A 326 -5.22 24.98 -6.74
CA ILE A 326 -4.64 24.98 -8.08
C ILE A 326 -5.77 25.07 -9.12
N THR A 327 -5.96 26.25 -9.69
CA THR A 327 -6.92 26.51 -10.78
C THR A 327 -6.24 26.30 -12.13
N GLY A 328 -5.83 25.06 -12.41
CA GLY A 328 -5.07 24.70 -13.59
C GLY A 328 -4.54 23.27 -13.48
N GLY A 329 -3.81 22.79 -14.47
CA GLY A 329 -3.09 21.52 -14.36
C GLY A 329 -3.94 20.25 -14.40
N ILE A 330 -5.23 20.34 -14.74
CA ILE A 330 -6.09 19.19 -15.04
C ILE A 330 -6.47 19.26 -16.51
N TYR A 331 -6.28 18.17 -17.25
CA TYR A 331 -6.70 18.10 -18.64
C TYR A 331 -8.23 18.07 -18.76
N ARG A 332 -8.79 19.13 -19.35
CA ARG A 332 -10.23 19.25 -19.72
C ARG A 332 -10.45 19.46 -21.21
N GLY A 333 -9.37 19.53 -22.00
CA GLY A 333 -9.37 19.90 -23.41
C GLY A 333 -8.07 20.63 -23.78
N VAL A 334 -7.87 20.92 -25.07
CA VAL A 334 -6.64 21.52 -25.60
C VAL A 334 -6.28 22.84 -24.92
N ASP A 335 -7.27 23.66 -24.57
CA ASP A 335 -7.04 24.94 -23.88
C ASP A 335 -6.39 24.81 -22.50
N SER A 336 -6.46 23.61 -21.89
CA SER A 336 -5.82 23.35 -20.59
C SER A 336 -4.29 23.55 -20.67
N PHE A 337 -3.67 23.35 -21.83
CA PHE A 337 -2.22 23.49 -22.03
C PHE A 337 -1.72 24.93 -21.99
N ASN A 338 -2.62 25.91 -22.02
CA ASN A 338 -2.31 27.34 -21.96
C ASN A 338 -2.53 27.91 -20.55
N GLN A 339 -3.02 27.10 -19.60
CA GLN A 339 -3.22 27.52 -18.22
C GLN A 339 -1.91 27.45 -17.45
N HIS A 340 -1.59 28.50 -16.70
CA HIS A 340 -0.41 28.58 -15.85
C HIS A 340 -0.74 28.33 -14.38
N ILE A 341 0.16 27.64 -13.70
CA ILE A 341 0.06 27.41 -12.25
C ILE A 341 0.78 28.55 -11.52
N ASP A 342 0.05 29.28 -10.68
CA ASP A 342 0.59 30.35 -9.84
C ASP A 342 1.22 29.77 -8.57
N TYR A 343 2.50 29.41 -8.65
CA TYR A 343 3.22 28.80 -7.54
C TYR A 343 3.34 29.69 -6.31
N SER A 344 3.28 31.02 -6.46
CA SER A 344 3.32 31.93 -5.31
C SER A 344 2.12 31.73 -4.37
N LYS A 345 0.92 31.52 -4.94
CA LYS A 345 -0.29 31.19 -4.19
C LYS A 345 -0.25 29.77 -3.64
N VAL A 346 0.22 28.83 -4.46
CA VAL A 346 0.35 27.42 -4.05
C VAL A 346 1.28 27.29 -2.85
N ASP A 347 2.45 27.92 -2.89
CA ASP A 347 3.45 27.87 -1.82
C ASP A 347 2.92 28.47 -0.52
N THR A 348 2.14 29.55 -0.59
CA THR A 348 1.51 30.15 0.60
C THR A 348 0.62 29.15 1.33
N ILE A 349 -0.24 28.44 0.59
CA ILE A 349 -1.16 27.43 1.16
C ILE A 349 -0.39 26.19 1.59
N LEU A 350 0.55 25.75 0.76
CA LEU A 350 1.38 24.58 0.97
C LEU A 350 2.20 24.73 2.26
N ASN A 351 2.91 25.84 2.45
CA ASN A 351 3.76 26.07 3.61
C ASN A 351 2.97 26.08 4.92
N LYS A 352 1.78 26.70 4.93
CA LYS A 352 0.89 26.67 6.09
C LYS A 352 0.51 25.23 6.47
N GLN A 353 -0.01 24.48 5.52
CA GLN A 353 -0.51 23.12 5.77
C GLN A 353 0.62 22.09 5.98
N ARG A 354 1.81 22.35 5.42
CA ARG A 354 3.05 21.62 5.73
C ARG A 354 3.40 21.79 7.21
N GLY A 355 3.33 23.01 7.74
CA GLY A 355 3.51 23.29 9.16
C GLY A 355 2.52 22.52 10.05
N GLU A 356 1.24 22.49 9.69
CA GLU A 356 0.21 21.72 10.40
C GLU A 356 0.50 20.21 10.39
N SER A 357 0.96 19.68 9.25
CA SER A 357 1.29 18.25 9.10
C SER A 357 2.56 17.86 9.87
N LEU A 358 3.58 18.74 9.88
CA LEU A 358 4.79 18.58 10.69
C LEU A 358 4.46 18.62 12.18
N ALA A 359 3.62 19.56 12.61
CA ALA A 359 3.19 19.67 14.00
C ALA A 359 2.44 18.40 14.47
N TYR A 360 1.57 17.83 13.60
CA TYR A 360 0.94 16.54 13.89
C TYR A 360 1.99 15.43 14.08
N LEU A 361 2.96 15.30 13.16
CA LEU A 361 3.99 14.25 13.23
C LEU A 361 4.82 14.37 14.50
N ALA A 362 5.35 15.58 14.78
CA ALA A 362 6.13 15.85 15.98
C ALA A 362 5.34 15.52 17.26
N SER A 363 4.10 16.03 17.35
CA SER A 363 3.22 15.78 18.48
C SER A 363 2.87 14.29 18.66
N ALA A 364 2.70 13.55 17.55
CA ALA A 364 2.45 12.12 17.60
C ALA A 364 3.66 11.33 18.11
N LEU A 365 4.87 11.70 17.68
CA LEU A 365 6.12 11.11 18.12
C LEU A 365 6.43 11.43 19.58
N ASP A 366 6.21 12.67 20.02
CA ASP A 366 6.46 13.10 21.41
C ASP A 366 5.55 12.38 22.42
N ARG A 367 4.33 12.02 22.00
CA ARG A 367 3.39 11.23 22.82
C ARG A 367 3.78 9.76 22.97
N LEU A 368 4.79 9.27 22.26
CA LEU A 368 5.21 7.88 22.38
C LEU A 368 5.65 7.59 23.82
N PRO A 369 5.17 6.48 24.42
CA PRO A 369 5.64 6.09 25.73
C PRO A 369 7.15 5.84 25.62
N GLY A 370 7.94 6.44 26.50
CA GLY A 370 9.37 6.17 26.59
C GLY A 370 9.67 4.67 26.77
N TYR A 371 10.94 4.30 26.70
CA TYR A 371 11.36 2.91 26.86
C TYR A 371 10.76 2.29 28.14
N SER A 372 10.14 1.13 27.99
CA SER A 372 9.61 0.34 29.11
C SER A 372 10.57 -0.80 29.38
N GLU A 373 11.14 -0.86 30.58
CA GLU A 373 12.04 -1.95 31.01
C GLU A 373 11.36 -3.32 31.05
N ASN A 374 10.02 -3.34 31.19
CA ASN A 374 9.22 -4.56 31.11
C ASN A 374 9.23 -5.09 29.68
N ARG A 375 10.24 -5.89 29.37
CA ARG A 375 10.32 -6.68 28.15
C ARG A 375 9.23 -7.75 28.19
N MET A 376 8.53 -7.90 27.09
CA MET A 376 7.62 -9.03 26.94
C MET A 376 8.45 -10.31 26.92
N GLU A 377 8.12 -11.25 27.79
CA GLU A 377 8.59 -12.63 27.70
C GLU A 377 8.05 -13.26 26.41
N LEU A 378 8.96 -13.61 25.51
CA LEU A 378 8.69 -14.32 24.26
C LEU A 378 9.07 -15.78 24.43
N CYS A 379 8.44 -16.70 23.69
CA CYS A 379 8.82 -18.11 23.74
C CYS A 379 10.04 -18.37 22.87
N ASP A 380 11.01 -19.10 23.43
CA ASP A 380 12.34 -19.37 22.86
C ASP A 380 12.38 -20.41 21.73
N ILE A 381 11.23 -20.90 21.24
CA ILE A 381 11.19 -21.88 20.16
C ILE A 381 11.81 -21.23 18.88
N SER A 382 12.59 -21.95 18.08
CA SER A 382 13.19 -21.38 16.86
C SER A 382 12.43 -21.75 15.58
N THR A 383 11.36 -22.54 15.68
CA THR A 383 10.61 -23.09 14.53
C THR A 383 9.19 -22.50 14.38
N PRO A 384 8.66 -22.35 13.15
CA PRO A 384 7.34 -21.78 12.93
C PRO A 384 6.24 -22.48 13.75
N CYS A 385 5.45 -21.72 14.51
CA CYS A 385 4.37 -22.30 15.30
C CYS A 385 3.27 -22.83 14.36
N LYS A 386 3.01 -24.13 14.41
CA LYS A 386 1.98 -24.78 13.58
C LYS A 386 0.53 -24.37 13.95
N GLY A 387 0.33 -23.57 14.99
CA GLY A 387 -1.01 -23.27 15.52
C GLY A 387 -1.66 -24.47 16.22
N ILE A 388 -2.93 -24.32 16.60
CA ILE A 388 -3.78 -25.47 16.99
C ILE A 388 -5.10 -25.42 16.25
N HIS A 389 -5.65 -26.59 16.02
CA HIS A 389 -7.06 -26.73 15.68
C HIS A 389 -7.93 -26.36 16.88
N THR A 390 -9.04 -25.68 16.63
CA THR A 390 -10.07 -25.49 17.65
C THR A 390 -10.75 -26.80 17.96
N ASP A 391 -11.27 -26.95 19.18
CA ASP A 391 -12.09 -28.12 19.53
C ASP A 391 -13.30 -28.24 18.61
N LEU A 392 -13.90 -27.10 18.23
CA LEU A 392 -14.97 -27.03 17.22
C LEU A 392 -14.54 -27.64 15.87
N PHE A 393 -13.36 -27.29 15.37
CA PHE A 393 -12.84 -27.83 14.11
C PHE A 393 -12.52 -29.32 14.23
N ASN A 394 -11.88 -29.75 15.32
CA ASN A 394 -11.58 -31.16 15.58
C ASN A 394 -12.87 -31.99 15.66
N HIS A 395 -13.91 -31.48 16.33
CA HIS A 395 -15.21 -32.13 16.41
C HIS A 395 -15.86 -32.24 15.02
N TYR A 396 -15.88 -31.17 14.24
CA TYR A 396 -16.40 -31.19 12.87
C TYR A 396 -15.65 -32.19 11.97
N LEU A 397 -14.32 -32.28 12.08
CA LEU A 397 -13.52 -33.23 11.30
C LEU A 397 -13.98 -34.69 11.46
N LEU A 398 -14.48 -35.07 12.64
CA LEU A 398 -15.02 -36.41 12.90
C LEU A 398 -16.28 -36.70 12.07
N THR A 399 -17.04 -35.66 11.71
CA THR A 399 -18.27 -35.78 10.89
C THR A 399 -17.98 -35.94 9.39
N VAL A 400 -16.80 -35.52 8.93
CA VAL A 400 -16.43 -35.53 7.51
C VAL A 400 -16.04 -36.95 7.10
N ARG A 401 -16.92 -37.66 6.36
CA ARG A 401 -16.69 -39.07 5.97
C ARG A 401 -15.49 -39.30 5.04
N CYS A 402 -15.24 -38.38 4.11
CA CYS A 402 -14.18 -38.53 3.10
C CYS A 402 -12.78 -38.26 3.68
N LYS A 403 -11.92 -39.29 3.72
CA LYS A 403 -10.54 -39.20 4.21
C LYS A 403 -9.72 -38.10 3.52
N LYS A 404 -9.80 -38.02 2.18
CA LYS A 404 -9.08 -37.00 1.39
C LYS A 404 -9.48 -35.57 1.73
N TYR A 405 -10.75 -35.36 2.09
CA TYR A 405 -11.24 -34.04 2.49
C TYR A 405 -10.73 -33.66 3.88
N ARG A 406 -10.77 -34.59 4.83
CA ARG A 406 -10.17 -34.38 6.17
C ARG A 406 -8.70 -33.99 6.07
N GLU A 407 -7.92 -34.75 5.32
CA GLU A 407 -6.49 -34.48 5.11
C GLU A 407 -6.25 -33.09 4.51
N PHE A 408 -7.02 -32.70 3.49
CA PHE A 408 -6.91 -31.36 2.91
C PHE A 408 -7.33 -30.23 3.86
N MET A 409 -8.40 -30.42 4.64
CA MET A 409 -8.84 -29.42 5.60
C MET A 409 -7.78 -29.15 6.67
N ILE A 410 -7.06 -30.18 7.11
CA ILE A 410 -5.96 -30.08 8.09
C ILE A 410 -4.77 -29.31 7.50
N THR A 411 -4.51 -29.41 6.20
CA THR A 411 -3.41 -28.67 5.55
C THR A 411 -3.73 -27.20 5.30
N CYS A 412 -5.00 -26.77 5.40
CA CYS A 412 -5.39 -25.38 5.22
C CYS A 412 -4.96 -24.55 6.44
N GLN A 413 -4.06 -23.58 6.24
CA GLN A 413 -3.52 -22.73 7.31
C GLN A 413 -4.61 -21.99 8.11
N PHE A 414 -5.75 -21.69 7.49
CA PHE A 414 -6.89 -21.03 8.13
C PHE A 414 -7.76 -21.95 8.99
N SER A 415 -7.52 -23.26 8.99
CA SER A 415 -8.13 -24.21 9.94
C SER A 415 -7.44 -24.19 11.31
N LEU A 416 -6.37 -23.42 11.43
CA LEU A 416 -5.58 -23.30 12.64
C LEU A 416 -5.92 -21.96 13.28
N VAL A 417 -6.17 -21.95 14.58
CA VAL A 417 -5.97 -20.74 15.37
C VAL A 417 -4.47 -20.56 15.51
N PRO A 418 -3.90 -19.44 15.04
CA PRO A 418 -2.48 -19.19 15.25
C PRO A 418 -2.23 -19.13 16.76
N LYS A 419 -1.44 -20.08 17.28
CA LYS A 419 -0.93 -20.02 18.64
C LYS A 419 0.13 -18.94 18.69
N CYS A 420 -0.31 -17.72 18.93
CA CYS A 420 0.55 -16.66 19.41
C CYS A 420 1.80 -16.39 18.55
N TYR A 421 2.56 -15.49 19.16
CA TYR A 421 3.86 -15.00 18.86
C TYR A 421 4.84 -15.28 20.04
N ARG A 422 4.62 -16.04 21.14
CA ARG A 422 4.22 -17.45 21.37
C ARG A 422 3.84 -17.71 22.89
N CYS A 423 2.64 -18.26 23.15
CA CYS A 423 2.00 -18.94 24.30
C CYS A 423 2.19 -18.51 25.80
N LYS A 424 1.53 -17.41 26.23
CA LYS A 424 0.70 -17.32 27.47
C LYS A 424 -0.26 -16.11 27.43
N ASN A 425 0.16 -15.02 26.77
CA ASN A 425 -0.62 -13.79 26.56
C ASN A 425 -1.75 -13.90 25.51
N LEU A 426 -2.11 -15.10 25.04
CA LEU A 426 -3.03 -15.28 23.90
C LEU A 426 -4.51 -15.22 24.26
N GLN A 427 -4.91 -15.45 25.52
CA GLN A 427 -6.35 -15.58 25.86
C GLN A 427 -7.18 -14.34 25.46
N TYR A 428 -6.59 -13.15 25.40
CA TYR A 428 -7.28 -11.92 25.00
C TYR A 428 -7.21 -11.59 23.49
N THR A 429 -6.31 -12.21 22.71
CA THR A 429 -6.02 -11.79 21.31
C THR A 429 -6.61 -12.71 20.23
N ILE A 430 -7.12 -13.90 20.57
CA ILE A 430 -7.66 -14.88 19.58
C ILE A 430 -8.81 -14.30 18.74
N LEU A 431 -9.61 -13.41 19.33
CA LEU A 431 -10.74 -12.75 18.68
C LEU A 431 -10.35 -11.56 17.79
N GLN A 432 -9.05 -11.20 17.73
CA GLN A 432 -8.57 -9.90 17.25
C GLN A 432 -7.45 -9.99 16.18
N ASN A 433 -7.20 -11.18 15.63
CA ASN A 433 -6.13 -11.39 14.64
C ASN A 433 -6.55 -10.86 13.25
N GLY A 434 -5.96 -9.72 12.85
CA GLY A 434 -6.24 -9.02 11.59
C GLY A 434 -5.86 -9.77 10.31
N ARG A 435 -5.22 -10.95 10.41
CA ARG A 435 -4.87 -11.83 9.29
C ARG A 435 -5.73 -13.09 9.19
N GLN A 436 -6.76 -13.24 10.03
CA GLN A 436 -7.76 -14.29 9.81
C GLN A 436 -8.40 -14.12 8.43
N PRO A 437 -8.78 -15.20 7.74
CA PRO A 437 -9.59 -15.08 6.54
C PRO A 437 -10.85 -14.27 6.84
N LEU A 438 -11.32 -13.50 5.85
CA LEU A 438 -12.52 -12.68 6.03
C LEU A 438 -13.75 -13.55 6.35
N PHE A 439 -13.77 -14.81 5.94
CA PHE A 439 -14.84 -15.74 6.28
C PHE A 439 -14.67 -16.45 7.64
N TYR A 440 -13.63 -16.16 8.42
CA TYR A 440 -13.28 -16.98 9.59
C TYR A 440 -14.34 -16.94 10.71
N SER A 441 -14.90 -15.78 11.03
CA SER A 441 -16.00 -15.67 12.01
C SER A 441 -17.20 -16.51 11.59
N LYS A 442 -17.57 -16.46 10.31
CA LYS A 442 -18.68 -17.25 9.76
C LYS A 442 -18.37 -18.75 9.72
N LEU A 443 -17.11 -19.12 9.47
CA LEU A 443 -16.65 -20.50 9.59
C LEU A 443 -16.80 -21.00 11.03
N LEU A 444 -16.43 -20.20 12.05
CA LEU A 444 -16.61 -20.58 13.45
C LEU A 444 -18.08 -20.73 13.83
N GLU A 445 -18.95 -19.83 13.37
CA GLU A 445 -20.41 -19.93 13.56
C GLU A 445 -20.97 -21.22 12.93
N ASP A 446 -20.62 -21.50 11.67
CA ASP A 446 -21.05 -22.70 10.95
C ASP A 446 -20.50 -23.99 11.61
N LEU A 447 -19.27 -23.95 12.16
CA LEU A 447 -18.70 -25.05 12.95
C LEU A 447 -19.46 -25.26 14.27
N GLN A 448 -19.86 -24.17 14.94
CA GLN A 448 -20.60 -24.21 16.21
C GLN A 448 -21.99 -24.82 16.05
N ILE A 449 -22.70 -24.51 14.96
CA ILE A 449 -24.01 -25.12 14.65
C ILE A 449 -23.89 -26.48 13.94
N GLN A 450 -22.68 -27.03 13.82
CA GLN A 450 -22.39 -28.30 13.16
C GLN A 450 -22.93 -28.38 11.71
N ASP A 451 -22.82 -27.30 10.94
CA ASP A 451 -23.31 -27.27 9.57
C ASP A 451 -22.57 -28.30 8.69
N LYS A 452 -23.32 -29.29 8.19
CA LYS A 452 -22.84 -30.33 7.27
C LYS A 452 -22.18 -29.78 6.00
N HIS A 453 -22.45 -28.53 5.62
CA HIS A 453 -21.94 -27.88 4.43
C HIS A 453 -20.63 -27.09 4.62
N VAL A 454 -20.03 -27.06 5.82
CA VAL A 454 -18.76 -26.34 6.08
C VAL A 454 -17.67 -26.66 5.06
N PHE A 455 -17.44 -27.94 4.73
CA PHE A 455 -16.46 -28.30 3.68
C PHE A 455 -16.81 -27.66 2.33
N ALA A 456 -18.08 -27.74 1.91
CA ALA A 456 -18.52 -27.21 0.62
C ALA A 456 -18.40 -25.69 0.54
N LYS A 457 -18.74 -24.99 1.63
CA LYS A 457 -18.70 -23.53 1.74
C LYS A 457 -17.28 -22.98 1.77
N TYR A 458 -16.40 -23.55 2.60
CA TYR A 458 -15.12 -22.89 2.95
C TYR A 458 -13.87 -23.62 2.44
N TYR A 459 -13.94 -24.92 2.16
CA TYR A 459 -12.75 -25.72 1.83
C TYR A 459 -12.74 -26.21 0.38
N ARG A 460 -13.90 -26.56 -0.18
CA ARG A 460 -14.04 -27.09 -1.54
C ARG A 460 -13.47 -26.14 -2.60
N PRO A 461 -13.67 -24.80 -2.55
CA PRO A 461 -13.07 -23.89 -3.52
C PRO A 461 -11.54 -23.99 -3.57
N PHE A 462 -10.89 -24.01 -2.40
CA PHE A 462 -9.44 -24.17 -2.29
C PHE A 462 -8.98 -25.57 -2.73
N TYR A 463 -9.75 -26.61 -2.41
CA TYR A 463 -9.45 -27.98 -2.85
C TYR A 463 -9.45 -28.09 -4.38
N ILE A 464 -10.43 -27.47 -5.05
CA ILE A 464 -10.51 -27.43 -6.51
C ILE A 464 -9.29 -26.70 -7.09
N LEU A 465 -8.99 -25.48 -6.61
CA LEU A 465 -7.83 -24.73 -7.08
C LEU A 465 -6.50 -25.48 -6.86
N HIS A 466 -6.35 -26.16 -5.72
CA HIS A 466 -5.17 -27.00 -5.43
C HIS A 466 -5.02 -28.13 -6.44
N LYS A 467 -6.12 -28.80 -6.80
CA LYS A 467 -6.11 -29.85 -7.83
C LYS A 467 -5.79 -29.30 -9.21
N LEU A 468 -6.35 -28.15 -9.57
CA LEU A 468 -6.07 -27.50 -10.86
C LEU A 468 -4.61 -27.10 -11.01
N LYS A 469 -4.00 -26.52 -9.96
CA LYS A 469 -2.56 -26.20 -9.96
C LYS A 469 -1.71 -27.44 -10.18
N LYS A 470 -2.02 -28.56 -9.53
CA LYS A 470 -1.28 -29.82 -9.73
C LYS A 470 -1.38 -30.36 -11.16
N ILE A 471 -2.53 -30.17 -11.82
CA ILE A 471 -2.73 -30.60 -13.21
C ILE A 471 -1.99 -29.67 -14.19
N ALA A 472 -1.91 -28.37 -13.91
CA ALA A 472 -1.22 -27.40 -14.77
C ALA A 472 0.31 -27.43 -14.68
N HIS A 473 0.87 -28.11 -13.67
CA HIS A 473 2.31 -28.31 -13.48
C HIS A 473 2.78 -29.72 -13.91
N LEU A 474 1.86 -30.55 -14.43
CA LEU A 474 2.12 -31.79 -15.18
C LEU A 474 1.96 -31.49 -16.66
#